data_AF-S5AJX9-F1
#
_entry.id   AF-S5AJX9-F1
#
_cell.length_a   1.000
_cell.length_b   1.000
_cell.length_c   1.000
_cell.angle_alpha   90.00
_cell.angle_beta   90.00
_cell.angle_gamma   90.00
#
_symmetry.space_group_name_H-M   'P 1'
#
loop_
_entity.id
_entity.type
_entity.pdbx_description
1 polymer ?
#
loop_
_entity_poly.entity_id
_entity_poly.type
_entity_poly.pdbx_seq_one_letter_code
_entity_poly.pdbx_strand_id
1 'polypeptide(L)'
;MKKIQRAPVEVFNIAFLDIISCAFGAVVMLVLLAKNGTEDTERGPSNVSVLIDQVLQAQADVETLKGALSDKLQELKAAQSKTASVTEQKDNLDSSIPRAQQTINQLKDKASSLRNEIRQATAMLNTPNPTDTPDDDVGGIPTDAEYVIFAIDNSGSMSSGSGWNRVITIVNDILKNHPKMKGFQIMSADGSFMFASKAGQWLDDRKTMRDTAMSQMKSFKGGASQPEAGILKAIKLYKNTKGRVSLYVFGDDYQRSNLDQIVGQITQANQGANGQPVIRIHGVGFSRSNGNAQRFSAFMQAVAKRNRGAFIGQYF
;
A
#
# COMPACT_ATOMS: atom_id res chain seq x y z
N MET A 1 -71.16 122.36 -6.37
CA MET A 1 -70.68 121.06 -5.85
C MET A 1 -71.80 120.03 -5.98
N LYS A 2 -71.66 119.02 -6.85
CA LYS A 2 -72.59 117.87 -6.91
C LYS A 2 -71.78 116.62 -6.59
N LYS A 3 -71.97 116.05 -5.40
CA LYS A 3 -71.38 114.77 -4.98
C LYS A 3 -72.00 113.66 -5.84
N ILE A 4 -71.18 113.00 -6.66
CA ILE A 4 -71.57 111.79 -7.38
C ILE A 4 -71.62 110.67 -6.33
N GLN A 5 -72.83 110.25 -5.95
CA GLN A 5 -73.04 109.04 -5.16
C GLN A 5 -72.73 107.83 -6.04
N ARG A 6 -71.81 106.95 -5.61
CA ARG A 6 -71.57 105.66 -6.27
C ARG A 6 -72.72 104.71 -5.93
N ALA A 7 -73.19 103.97 -6.92
CA ALA A 7 -74.25 102.98 -6.76
C ALA A 7 -73.83 101.91 -5.72
N PRO A 8 -74.77 101.42 -4.90
CA PRO A 8 -74.49 100.39 -3.90
C PRO A 8 -73.98 99.12 -4.60
N VAL A 9 -72.87 98.57 -4.11
CA VAL A 9 -72.33 97.29 -4.58
C VAL A 9 -73.26 96.18 -4.11
N GLU A 10 -73.97 95.57 -5.05
CA GLU A 10 -74.76 94.37 -4.77
C GLU A 10 -73.83 93.21 -4.43
N VAL A 11 -74.01 92.64 -3.24
CA VAL A 11 -73.18 91.56 -2.68
C VAL A 11 -73.27 90.27 -3.53
N PHE A 12 -74.32 90.13 -4.34
CA PHE A 12 -74.53 89.03 -5.28
C PHE A 12 -74.38 89.49 -6.75
N ASN A 13 -73.21 90.04 -7.07
CA ASN A 13 -72.79 90.43 -8.42
C ASN A 13 -72.36 89.18 -9.24
N ILE A 14 -72.52 89.20 -10.57
CA ILE A 14 -72.00 88.20 -11.50
C ILE A 14 -70.51 87.84 -11.24
N ALA A 15 -69.67 88.81 -10.86
CA ALA A 15 -68.27 88.58 -10.48
C ALA A 15 -68.11 87.73 -9.21
N PHE A 16 -69.06 87.77 -8.27
CA PHE A 16 -69.08 86.89 -7.10
C PHE A 16 -69.44 85.45 -7.48
N LEU A 17 -70.38 85.28 -8.42
CA LEU A 17 -70.73 83.97 -8.98
C LEU A 17 -69.53 83.34 -9.72
N ASP A 18 -68.74 84.15 -10.43
CA ASP A 18 -67.57 83.68 -11.18
C ASP A 18 -66.43 83.21 -10.25
N ILE A 19 -66.19 83.94 -9.15
CA ILE A 19 -65.18 83.56 -8.14
C ILE A 19 -65.60 82.29 -7.40
N ILE A 20 -66.86 82.15 -7.01
CA ILE A 20 -67.35 80.92 -6.36
C ILE A 20 -67.33 79.74 -7.34
N SER A 21 -67.69 79.95 -8.60
CA SER A 21 -67.63 78.91 -9.64
C SER A 21 -66.20 78.42 -9.87
N CYS A 22 -65.22 79.33 -9.93
CA CYS A 22 -63.81 79.00 -10.07
C CYS A 22 -63.26 78.25 -8.84
N ALA A 23 -63.56 78.74 -7.63
CA ALA A 23 -63.13 78.11 -6.39
C ALA A 23 -63.77 76.72 -6.21
N PHE A 24 -65.05 76.58 -6.52
CA PHE A 24 -65.75 75.30 -6.47
C PHE A 24 -65.22 74.33 -7.52
N GLY A 25 -64.92 74.79 -8.74
CA GLY A 25 -64.28 74.00 -9.79
C GLY A 25 -62.91 73.46 -9.36
N ALA A 26 -62.09 74.27 -8.69
CA ALA A 26 -60.80 73.84 -8.15
C ALA A 26 -60.94 72.78 -7.05
N VAL A 27 -61.93 72.92 -6.17
CA VAL A 27 -62.24 71.91 -5.13
C VAL A 27 -62.74 70.62 -5.75
N VAL A 28 -63.62 70.68 -6.76
CA VAL A 28 -64.07 69.49 -7.50
C VAL A 28 -62.90 68.80 -8.20
N MET A 29 -61.98 69.55 -8.79
CA MET A 29 -60.76 68.98 -9.38
C MET A 29 -59.85 68.31 -8.33
N LEU A 30 -59.66 68.93 -7.17
CA LEU A 30 -58.92 68.34 -6.06
C LEU A 30 -59.57 67.05 -5.54
N VAL A 31 -60.90 67.00 -5.46
CA VAL A 31 -61.65 65.80 -5.06
C VAL A 31 -61.54 64.72 -6.13
N LEU A 32 -61.62 65.06 -7.42
CA LEU A 32 -61.43 64.09 -8.51
C LEU A 32 -60.01 63.54 -8.56
N LEU A 33 -58.99 64.38 -8.36
CA LEU A 33 -57.59 63.95 -8.27
C LEU A 33 -57.32 63.13 -7.01
N ALA A 34 -57.90 63.50 -5.87
CA ALA A 34 -57.78 62.73 -4.62
C ALA A 34 -58.50 61.38 -4.73
N LYS A 35 -59.63 61.30 -5.46
CA LYS A 35 -60.37 60.05 -5.68
C LYS A 35 -59.70 59.14 -6.71
N ASN A 36 -58.95 59.70 -7.65
CA ASN A 36 -58.08 58.95 -8.58
C ASN A 36 -56.69 58.61 -7.99
N GLY A 37 -56.40 59.02 -6.75
CA GLY A 37 -55.18 58.65 -6.03
C GLY A 37 -55.29 57.33 -5.25
N THR A 38 -56.48 56.71 -5.23
CA THR A 38 -56.75 55.48 -4.45
C THR A 38 -57.62 54.51 -5.23
N GLU A 39 -57.24 54.20 -6.47
CA GLU A 39 -57.66 52.95 -7.12
C GLU A 39 -56.44 52.05 -7.28
N ASP A 40 -56.44 50.97 -6.50
CA ASP A 40 -55.68 49.76 -6.75
C ASP A 40 -55.80 49.37 -8.22
N THR A 41 -54.72 49.41 -9.01
CA THR A 41 -54.52 48.55 -10.20
C THR A 41 -53.13 48.72 -10.82
N GLU A 42 -52.13 48.06 -10.25
CA GLU A 42 -51.18 47.24 -11.05
C GLU A 42 -50.90 45.88 -10.38
N ARG A 43 -51.86 45.36 -9.61
CA ARG A 43 -51.98 43.91 -9.40
C ARG A 43 -52.78 43.34 -10.57
N GLY A 44 -52.19 43.33 -11.75
CA GLY A 44 -52.74 42.58 -12.88
C GLY A 44 -52.86 41.09 -12.51
N PRO A 45 -53.80 40.32 -13.11
CA PRO A 45 -53.93 38.88 -12.88
C PRO A 45 -52.60 38.12 -13.10
N SER A 46 -51.69 38.68 -13.89
CA SER A 46 -50.32 38.23 -14.12
C SER A 46 -49.41 38.28 -12.89
N ASN A 47 -49.56 39.23 -11.96
CA ASN A 47 -48.71 39.33 -10.76
C ASN A 47 -49.18 38.37 -9.65
N VAL A 48 -50.49 38.14 -9.56
CA VAL A 48 -51.06 37.17 -8.60
C VAL A 48 -50.78 35.74 -9.05
N SER A 49 -50.88 35.45 -10.35
CA SER A 49 -50.49 34.14 -10.89
C SER A 49 -49.01 33.83 -10.63
N VAL A 50 -48.11 34.80 -10.82
CA VAL A 50 -46.68 34.63 -10.54
C VAL A 50 -46.41 34.35 -9.05
N LEU A 51 -47.12 35.03 -8.15
CA LEU A 51 -47.00 34.76 -6.70
C LEU A 51 -47.55 33.38 -6.32
N ILE A 52 -48.64 32.95 -6.95
CA ILE A 52 -49.19 31.59 -6.75
C ILE A 52 -48.20 30.54 -7.27
N ASP A 53 -47.64 30.73 -8.45
CA ASP A 53 -46.63 29.84 -9.03
C ASP A 53 -45.37 29.76 -8.15
N GLN A 54 -44.91 30.89 -7.60
CA GLN A 54 -43.80 30.93 -6.64
C GLN A 54 -44.11 30.18 -5.34
N VAL A 55 -45.33 30.31 -4.81
CA VAL A 55 -45.76 29.57 -3.60
C VAL A 55 -45.86 28.08 -3.88
N LEU A 56 -46.40 27.68 -5.04
CA LEU A 56 -46.47 26.27 -5.45
C LEU A 56 -45.07 25.69 -5.67
N GLN A 57 -44.16 26.45 -6.28
CA GLN A 57 -42.78 26.05 -6.45
C GLN A 57 -42.05 25.92 -5.11
N ALA A 58 -42.22 26.89 -4.21
CA ALA A 58 -41.65 26.81 -2.86
C ALA A 58 -42.21 25.61 -2.06
N GLN A 59 -43.49 25.26 -2.24
CA GLN A 59 -44.06 24.05 -1.64
C GLN A 59 -43.45 22.77 -2.21
N ALA A 60 -43.24 22.71 -3.53
CA ALA A 60 -42.56 21.59 -4.19
C ALA A 60 -41.09 21.47 -3.74
N ASP A 61 -40.40 22.60 -3.57
CA ASP A 61 -39.03 22.65 -3.08
C ASP A 61 -38.95 22.16 -1.63
N VAL A 62 -39.89 22.56 -0.77
CA VAL A 62 -39.99 22.08 0.62
C VAL A 62 -40.19 20.56 0.66
N GLU A 63 -41.05 20.02 -0.21
CA GLU A 63 -41.28 18.57 -0.25
C GLU A 63 -40.04 17.81 -0.74
N THR A 64 -39.35 18.36 -1.74
CA THR A 64 -38.07 17.82 -2.23
C THR A 64 -37.00 17.84 -1.14
N LEU A 65 -36.88 18.95 -0.40
CA LEU A 65 -35.94 19.10 0.71
C LEU A 65 -36.25 18.16 1.88
N LYS A 66 -37.53 17.92 2.19
CA LYS A 66 -37.94 16.91 3.18
C LYS A 66 -37.53 15.51 2.77
N GLY A 67 -37.73 15.16 1.49
CA GLY A 67 -37.26 13.89 0.93
C GLY A 67 -35.74 13.74 1.09
N ALA A 68 -34.98 14.74 0.63
CA ALA A 68 -33.52 14.75 0.75
C ALA A 68 -33.03 14.68 2.21
N LEU A 69 -33.73 15.34 3.13
CA LEU A 69 -33.42 15.28 4.57
C LEU A 69 -33.68 13.87 5.14
N SER A 70 -34.78 13.25 4.76
CA SER A 70 -35.10 11.86 5.14
C SER A 70 -34.02 10.89 4.65
N ASP A 71 -33.61 11.01 3.39
CA ASP A 71 -32.55 10.20 2.80
C ASP A 71 -31.21 10.39 3.54
N LYS A 72 -30.84 11.63 3.87
CA LYS A 72 -29.63 11.94 4.63
C LYS A 72 -29.67 11.40 6.07
N LEU A 73 -30.84 11.40 6.71
CA LEU A 73 -31.01 10.79 8.02
C LEU A 73 -30.87 9.25 7.95
N GLN A 74 -31.36 8.63 6.89
CA GLN A 74 -31.19 7.19 6.67
C GLN A 74 -29.72 6.83 6.40
N GLU A 75 -29.02 7.60 5.58
CA GLU A 75 -27.57 7.46 5.35
C GLU A 75 -26.78 7.61 6.67
N LEU A 76 -27.11 8.61 7.50
CA LEU A 76 -26.46 8.82 8.79
C LEU A 76 -26.65 7.63 9.72
N LYS A 77 -27.87 7.08 9.79
CA LYS A 77 -28.16 5.89 10.60
C LYS A 77 -27.40 4.65 10.10
N ALA A 78 -27.31 4.48 8.78
CA ALA A 78 -26.52 3.40 8.19
C ALA A 78 -25.01 3.55 8.47
N ALA A 79 -24.48 4.77 8.38
CA ALA A 79 -23.11 5.07 8.72
C ALA A 79 -22.81 4.81 10.21
N GLN A 80 -23.69 5.23 11.11
CA GLN A 80 -23.56 4.96 12.55
C GLN A 80 -23.55 3.47 12.87
N SER A 81 -24.44 2.68 12.25
CA SER A 81 -24.45 1.22 12.39
C SER A 81 -23.16 0.58 11.90
N LYS A 82 -22.64 1.05 10.75
CA LYS A 82 -21.35 0.60 10.22
C LYS A 82 -20.19 0.95 11.15
N THR A 83 -20.18 2.14 11.73
CA THR A 83 -19.16 2.56 12.71
C THR A 83 -19.21 1.70 13.97
N ALA A 84 -20.41 1.37 14.48
CA ALA A 84 -20.56 0.47 15.62
C ALA A 84 -19.99 -0.93 15.32
N SER A 85 -20.33 -1.49 14.14
CA SER A 85 -19.80 -2.79 13.70
C SER A 85 -18.28 -2.79 13.53
N VAL A 86 -17.70 -1.73 12.96
CA VAL A 86 -16.24 -1.59 12.80
C VAL A 86 -15.55 -1.45 14.16
N THR A 87 -16.18 -0.78 15.13
CA THR A 87 -15.65 -0.64 16.49
C THR A 87 -15.63 -1.99 17.21
N GLU A 88 -16.70 -2.77 17.11
CA GLU A 88 -16.75 -4.14 17.64
C GLU A 88 -15.71 -5.06 16.99
N GLN A 89 -15.52 -4.96 15.67
CA GLN A 89 -14.45 -5.69 14.97
C GLN A 89 -13.06 -5.29 15.45
N LYS A 90 -12.84 -4.00 15.70
CA LYS A 90 -11.59 -3.49 16.25
C LYS A 90 -11.34 -4.04 17.65
N ASP A 91 -12.33 -4.02 18.54
CA ASP A 91 -12.19 -4.55 19.90
C ASP A 91 -11.92 -6.07 19.90
N ASN A 92 -12.58 -6.80 18.99
CA ASN A 92 -12.31 -8.22 18.77
C ASN A 92 -10.86 -8.47 18.29
N LEU A 93 -10.38 -7.66 17.35
CA LEU A 93 -9.00 -7.70 16.86
C LEU A 93 -8.00 -7.37 17.98
N ASP A 94 -8.22 -6.31 18.74
CA ASP A 94 -7.38 -5.89 19.86
C ASP A 94 -7.32 -6.97 20.97
N SER A 95 -8.39 -7.75 21.17
CA SER A 95 -8.39 -8.90 22.09
C SER A 95 -7.66 -10.14 21.53
N SER A 96 -7.51 -10.25 20.21
CA SER A 96 -6.89 -11.39 19.53
C SER A 96 -5.37 -11.24 19.36
N ILE A 97 -4.87 -10.00 19.24
CA ILE A 97 -3.45 -9.70 19.10
C ILE A 97 -2.63 -10.25 20.30
N PRO A 98 -3.01 -10.04 21.57
CA PRO A 98 -2.28 -10.59 22.71
C PRO A 98 -2.28 -12.12 22.74
N ARG A 99 -3.40 -12.75 22.36
CA ARG A 99 -3.51 -14.21 22.26
C ARG A 99 -2.59 -14.76 21.18
N ALA A 100 -2.56 -14.14 20.00
CA ALA A 100 -1.62 -14.49 18.93
C ALA A 100 -0.16 -14.30 19.38
N GLN A 101 0.15 -13.20 20.08
CA GLN A 101 1.48 -12.94 20.64
C GLN A 101 1.91 -14.03 21.64
N GLN A 102 0.99 -14.46 22.51
CA GLN A 102 1.22 -15.54 23.47
C GLN A 102 1.44 -16.89 22.78
N THR A 103 0.65 -17.20 21.75
CA THR A 103 0.86 -18.40 20.92
C THR A 103 2.20 -18.37 20.20
N ILE A 104 2.63 -17.21 19.67
CA ILE A 104 3.95 -17.04 19.05
C ILE A 104 5.06 -17.30 20.07
N ASN A 105 4.96 -16.78 21.29
CA ASN A 105 5.94 -17.03 22.34
C ASN A 105 6.00 -18.52 22.72
N GLN A 106 4.86 -19.18 22.90
CA GLN A 106 4.81 -20.63 23.16
C GLN A 106 5.42 -21.46 22.02
N LEU A 107 5.15 -21.09 20.77
CA LEU A 107 5.73 -21.74 19.60
C LEU A 107 7.25 -21.51 19.53
N LYS A 108 7.73 -20.31 19.90
CA LYS A 108 9.16 -19.99 19.96
C LYS A 108 9.86 -20.81 21.04
N ASP A 109 9.24 -20.96 22.22
CA ASP A 109 9.76 -21.78 23.31
C ASP A 109 9.82 -23.25 22.90
N LYS A 110 8.74 -23.77 22.31
CA LYS A 110 8.70 -25.15 21.79
C LYS A 110 9.70 -25.39 20.67
N ALA A 111 9.88 -24.42 19.78
CA ALA A 111 10.91 -24.51 18.73
C ALA A 111 12.33 -24.50 19.33
N SER A 112 12.57 -23.72 20.40
CA SER A 112 13.85 -23.70 21.10
C SER A 112 14.14 -25.02 21.81
N SER A 113 13.13 -25.65 22.44
CA SER A 113 13.29 -26.95 23.08
C SER A 113 13.58 -28.05 22.06
N LEU A 114 12.85 -28.08 20.94
CA LEU A 114 13.11 -29.01 19.85
C LEU A 114 14.50 -28.83 19.24
N ARG A 115 14.98 -27.59 19.07
CA ARG A 115 16.35 -27.33 18.61
C ARG A 115 17.39 -27.88 19.57
N ASN A 116 17.18 -27.73 20.88
CA ASN A 116 18.09 -28.26 21.89
C ASN A 116 18.10 -29.80 21.86
N GLU A 117 16.94 -30.42 21.69
CA GLU A 117 16.80 -31.87 21.56
C GLU A 117 17.50 -32.41 20.29
N ILE A 118 17.29 -31.74 19.15
CA ILE A 118 17.99 -32.07 17.90
C ILE A 118 19.49 -31.88 18.06
N ARG A 119 19.95 -30.80 18.72
CA ARG A 119 21.37 -30.56 18.99
C ARG A 119 21.96 -31.67 19.84
N GLN A 120 21.27 -32.11 20.90
CA GLN A 120 21.72 -33.22 21.75
C GLN A 120 21.77 -34.53 20.95
N ALA A 121 20.73 -34.86 20.19
CA ALA A 121 20.72 -36.04 19.33
C ALA A 121 21.85 -36.01 18.27
N THR A 122 22.09 -34.84 17.66
CA THR A 122 23.13 -34.66 16.64
C THR A 122 24.54 -34.69 17.23
N ALA A 123 24.72 -34.19 18.46
CA ALA A 123 25.98 -34.27 19.21
C ALA A 123 26.29 -35.71 19.65
N MET A 124 25.27 -36.51 19.95
CA MET A 124 25.42 -37.95 20.23
C MET A 124 25.76 -38.77 18.99
N LEU A 125 25.36 -38.32 17.79
CA LEU A 125 25.61 -38.98 16.52
C LEU A 125 26.95 -38.60 15.86
N ASN A 126 27.61 -37.53 16.30
CA ASN A 126 28.86 -37.04 15.72
C ASN A 126 29.92 -36.76 16.79
N THR A 127 30.99 -37.55 16.81
CA THR A 127 32.28 -37.18 17.45
C THR A 127 33.42 -37.37 16.44
N PRO A 128 34.51 -36.58 16.42
CA PRO A 128 34.81 -35.34 17.14
C PRO A 128 35.20 -34.15 16.21
N ASN A 129 34.53 -32.99 16.37
CA ASN A 129 35.10 -31.63 16.33
C ASN A 129 33.97 -30.58 16.19
N PRO A 130 33.30 -30.21 17.29
CA PRO A 130 32.62 -28.93 17.36
C PRO A 130 33.64 -27.89 17.83
N THR A 131 34.15 -27.05 16.94
CA THR A 131 34.77 -25.80 17.39
C THR A 131 33.67 -24.93 17.95
N ASP A 132 33.58 -24.94 19.28
CA ASP A 132 32.76 -24.05 20.10
C ASP A 132 33.21 -22.60 19.93
N THR A 133 32.47 -21.85 19.12
CA THR A 133 32.21 -20.43 19.34
C THR A 133 30.75 -20.19 18.95
N PRO A 134 29.93 -19.52 19.78
CA PRO A 134 28.61 -19.08 19.34
C PRO A 134 28.79 -18.18 18.12
N ASP A 135 28.43 -18.66 16.94
CA ASP A 135 28.32 -17.83 15.74
C ASP A 135 26.98 -17.08 15.81
N ASP A 136 26.92 -15.91 15.20
CA ASP A 136 25.73 -15.07 15.11
C ASP A 136 24.74 -15.69 14.10
N ASP A 137 24.34 -16.94 14.34
CA ASP A 137 23.56 -17.78 13.43
C ASP A 137 22.09 -17.37 13.41
N VAL A 138 21.61 -16.88 12.27
CA VAL A 138 20.17 -16.69 12.04
C VAL A 138 19.62 -17.95 11.36
N GLY A 139 19.03 -18.84 12.15
CA GLY A 139 18.40 -20.06 11.63
C GLY A 139 19.38 -21.11 11.11
N GLY A 140 20.61 -21.15 11.63
CA GLY A 140 21.66 -22.09 11.21
C GLY A 140 22.47 -21.66 9.98
N ILE A 141 22.34 -20.39 9.57
CA ILE A 141 23.19 -19.79 8.54
C ILE A 141 24.22 -18.87 9.21
N PRO A 142 25.53 -19.14 9.05
CA PRO A 142 26.60 -18.24 9.50
C PRO A 142 26.46 -16.85 8.89
N THR A 143 26.64 -15.81 9.71
CA THR A 143 26.55 -14.39 9.31
C THR A 143 27.92 -13.72 9.12
N ASP A 144 28.97 -14.53 9.17
CA ASP A 144 30.38 -14.12 9.12
C ASP A 144 30.91 -13.91 7.68
N ALA A 145 30.05 -13.99 6.65
CA ALA A 145 30.46 -13.85 5.26
C ALA A 145 30.89 -12.42 4.92
N GLU A 146 32.01 -12.31 4.21
CA GLU A 146 32.52 -11.04 3.71
C GLU A 146 31.93 -10.69 2.34
N TYR A 147 31.49 -11.70 1.59
CA TYR A 147 30.88 -11.51 0.28
C TYR A 147 29.63 -12.37 0.13
N VAL A 148 28.55 -11.77 -0.37
CA VAL A 148 27.25 -12.45 -0.49
C VAL A 148 26.73 -12.39 -1.93
N ILE A 149 26.29 -13.53 -2.47
CA ILE A 149 25.65 -13.60 -3.78
C ILE A 149 24.20 -14.07 -3.56
N PHE A 150 23.25 -13.40 -4.20
CA PHE A 150 21.85 -13.81 -4.25
C PHE A 150 21.51 -14.31 -5.65
N ALA A 151 21.27 -15.62 -5.78
CA ALA A 151 20.72 -16.23 -6.99
C ALA A 151 19.22 -16.42 -6.80
N ILE A 152 18.42 -15.58 -7.44
CA ILE A 152 16.99 -15.45 -7.14
C ILE A 152 16.16 -15.96 -8.30
N ASP A 153 15.31 -16.96 -8.07
CA ASP A 153 14.25 -17.28 -9.01
C ASP A 153 13.26 -16.10 -9.07
N ASN A 154 13.30 -15.41 -10.21
CA ASN A 154 12.48 -14.25 -10.52
C ASN A 154 11.43 -14.56 -11.60
N SER A 155 11.06 -15.83 -11.73
CA SER A 155 9.98 -16.30 -12.60
C SER A 155 8.61 -15.74 -12.18
N GLY A 156 7.60 -15.94 -13.02
CA GLY A 156 6.24 -15.47 -12.76
C GLY A 156 5.62 -16.05 -11.48
N SER A 157 5.97 -17.29 -11.10
CA SER A 157 5.44 -17.92 -9.88
C SER A 157 5.91 -17.22 -8.61
N MET A 158 7.19 -16.82 -8.56
CA MET A 158 7.74 -16.09 -7.41
C MET A 158 7.45 -14.59 -7.45
N SER A 159 7.41 -14.01 -8.64
CA SER A 159 7.32 -12.56 -8.81
C SER A 159 5.90 -12.00 -8.91
N SER A 160 4.88 -12.88 -8.92
CA SER A 160 3.46 -12.53 -8.89
C SER A 160 2.97 -12.21 -7.47
N GLY A 161 2.03 -11.26 -7.37
CA GLY A 161 1.40 -10.87 -6.11
C GLY A 161 2.36 -10.35 -5.04
N SER A 162 2.06 -10.66 -3.77
CA SER A 162 2.84 -10.25 -2.60
C SER A 162 4.13 -11.03 -2.39
N GLY A 163 4.29 -12.18 -3.07
CA GLY A 163 5.46 -13.06 -2.93
C GLY A 163 6.78 -12.35 -3.23
N TRP A 164 6.79 -11.47 -4.24
CA TRP A 164 7.99 -10.72 -4.60
C TRP A 164 8.46 -9.76 -3.49
N ASN A 165 7.52 -9.10 -2.81
CA ASN A 165 7.86 -8.22 -1.70
C ASN A 165 8.47 -9.01 -0.53
N ARG A 166 8.01 -10.25 -0.31
CA ARG A 166 8.59 -11.16 0.68
C ARG A 166 10.04 -11.52 0.34
N VAL A 167 10.32 -11.83 -0.92
CA VAL A 167 11.69 -12.10 -1.41
C VAL A 167 12.60 -10.91 -1.16
N ILE A 168 12.18 -9.69 -1.55
CA ILE A 168 12.94 -8.46 -1.33
C ILE A 168 13.20 -8.23 0.17
N THR A 169 12.19 -8.48 1.01
CA THR A 169 12.31 -8.35 2.48
C THR A 169 13.38 -9.29 3.03
N ILE A 170 13.34 -10.57 2.63
CA ILE A 170 14.33 -11.57 3.08
C ILE A 170 15.74 -11.22 2.61
N VAL A 171 15.91 -10.78 1.35
CA VAL A 171 17.21 -10.33 0.86
C VAL A 171 17.74 -9.15 1.68
N ASN A 172 16.89 -8.16 1.97
CA ASN A 172 17.25 -7.02 2.81
C ASN A 172 17.63 -7.44 4.24
N ASP A 173 16.92 -8.42 4.82
CA ASP A 173 17.20 -8.94 6.16
C ASP A 173 18.53 -9.70 6.18
N ILE A 174 18.81 -10.54 5.17
CA ILE A 174 20.12 -11.21 5.04
C ILE A 174 21.23 -10.18 4.92
N LEU A 175 21.06 -9.18 4.06
CA LEU A 175 22.01 -8.09 3.92
C LEU A 175 22.30 -7.43 5.29
N LYS A 176 21.26 -7.04 6.04
CA LYS A 176 21.40 -6.40 7.36
C LYS A 176 22.09 -7.29 8.39
N ASN A 177 21.84 -8.59 8.35
CA ASN A 177 22.41 -9.56 9.28
C ASN A 177 23.87 -9.93 8.97
N HIS A 178 24.49 -9.36 7.94
CA HIS A 178 25.91 -9.56 7.62
C HIS A 178 26.69 -8.25 7.83
N PRO A 179 27.06 -7.91 9.08
CA PRO A 179 27.69 -6.63 9.40
C PRO A 179 29.14 -6.51 8.92
N LYS A 180 29.80 -7.61 8.57
CA LYS A 180 31.21 -7.66 8.11
C LYS A 180 31.34 -7.73 6.58
N MET A 181 30.25 -7.51 5.86
CA MET A 181 30.22 -7.64 4.41
C MET A 181 31.03 -6.52 3.74
N LYS A 182 31.80 -6.90 2.73
CA LYS A 182 32.60 -6.01 1.87
C LYS A 182 31.92 -5.78 0.54
N GLY A 183 31.18 -6.76 0.04
CA GLY A 183 30.39 -6.60 -1.17
C GLY A 183 29.38 -7.70 -1.41
N PHE A 184 28.49 -7.46 -2.35
CA PHE A 184 27.43 -8.39 -2.70
C PHE A 184 27.11 -8.41 -4.20
N GLN A 185 26.34 -9.40 -4.64
CA GLN A 185 25.82 -9.52 -5.99
C GLN A 185 24.40 -10.06 -6.00
N ILE A 186 23.61 -9.67 -7.00
CA ILE A 186 22.25 -10.17 -7.22
C ILE A 186 22.14 -10.62 -8.68
N MET A 187 21.69 -11.85 -8.87
CA MET A 187 21.49 -12.50 -10.15
C MET A 187 20.20 -13.32 -10.14
N SER A 188 19.63 -13.58 -11.31
CA SER A 188 18.53 -14.52 -11.46
C SER A 188 19.03 -15.96 -11.28
N ALA A 189 18.11 -16.87 -10.97
CA ALA A 189 18.41 -18.30 -10.85
C ALA A 189 19.07 -18.87 -12.12
N ASP A 190 18.78 -18.33 -13.30
CA ASP A 190 19.39 -18.76 -14.57
C ASP A 190 20.80 -18.21 -14.84
N GLY A 191 21.30 -17.26 -14.05
CA GLY A 191 22.66 -16.74 -14.20
C GLY A 191 22.77 -15.28 -14.63
N SER A 192 21.67 -14.60 -14.95
CA SER A 192 21.68 -13.21 -15.42
C SER A 192 21.85 -12.23 -14.25
N PHE A 193 22.85 -11.34 -14.31
CA PHE A 193 23.09 -10.38 -13.24
C PHE A 193 22.14 -9.19 -13.32
N MET A 194 21.63 -8.74 -12.18
CA MET A 194 20.82 -7.52 -12.09
C MET A 194 21.62 -6.29 -12.56
N PHE A 195 22.91 -6.24 -12.22
CA PHE A 195 23.86 -5.26 -12.74
C PHE A 195 24.81 -5.95 -13.74
N ALA A 196 24.36 -6.12 -14.98
CA ALA A 196 25.09 -6.88 -16.00
C ALA A 196 26.55 -6.42 -16.21
N SER A 197 26.81 -5.10 -16.18
CA SER A 197 28.16 -4.53 -16.32
C SER A 197 29.11 -4.83 -15.14
N LYS A 198 28.58 -5.36 -14.04
CA LYS A 198 29.32 -5.72 -12.83
C LYS A 198 29.43 -7.24 -12.63
N ALA A 199 29.04 -8.04 -13.61
CA ALA A 199 29.20 -9.50 -13.54
C ALA A 199 30.68 -9.88 -13.35
N GLY A 200 30.97 -10.71 -12.34
CA GLY A 200 32.33 -11.10 -11.95
C GLY A 200 33.06 -10.09 -11.07
N GLN A 201 32.44 -8.95 -10.77
CA GLN A 201 32.92 -7.96 -9.81
C GLN A 201 32.00 -7.93 -8.58
N TRP A 202 32.43 -7.31 -7.48
CA TRP A 202 31.58 -7.12 -6.31
C TRP A 202 30.92 -5.74 -6.35
N LEU A 203 29.63 -5.65 -5.98
CA LEU A 203 29.04 -4.38 -5.62
C LEU A 203 29.52 -4.04 -4.22
N ASP A 204 30.12 -2.86 -4.05
CA ASP A 204 30.61 -2.45 -2.73
C ASP A 204 29.47 -2.40 -1.72
N ASP A 205 29.74 -2.86 -0.51
CA ASP A 205 28.79 -2.79 0.57
C ASP A 205 28.66 -1.35 1.12
N ARG A 206 27.77 -0.56 0.49
CA ARG A 206 27.42 0.80 0.92
C ARG A 206 25.92 0.95 0.98
N LYS A 207 25.43 1.75 1.94
CA LYS A 207 23.99 2.01 2.12
C LYS A 207 23.30 2.41 0.81
N THR A 208 23.90 3.32 0.05
CA THR A 208 23.37 3.77 -1.25
C THR A 208 23.29 2.64 -2.28
N MET A 209 24.27 1.74 -2.31
CA MET A 209 24.26 0.58 -3.22
C MET A 209 23.21 -0.45 -2.81
N ARG A 210 23.02 -0.69 -1.51
CA ARG A 210 21.94 -1.53 -0.99
C ARG A 210 20.57 -0.96 -1.35
N ASP A 211 20.36 0.33 -1.10
CA ASP A 211 19.09 1.01 -1.42
C ASP A 211 18.80 0.95 -2.93
N THR A 212 19.83 1.18 -3.76
CA THR A 212 19.73 1.06 -5.23
C THR A 212 19.38 -0.36 -5.65
N ALA A 213 20.05 -1.37 -5.08
CA ALA A 213 19.78 -2.77 -5.34
C ALA A 213 18.34 -3.14 -4.97
N MET A 214 17.86 -2.75 -3.78
CA MET A 214 16.48 -3.03 -3.35
C MET A 214 15.45 -2.34 -4.25
N SER A 215 15.76 -1.14 -4.74
CA SER A 215 14.89 -0.44 -5.70
C SER A 215 14.84 -1.17 -7.04
N GLN A 216 15.98 -1.57 -7.60
CA GLN A 216 16.05 -2.29 -8.87
C GLN A 216 15.44 -3.69 -8.80
N MET A 217 15.55 -4.36 -7.65
CA MET A 217 14.93 -5.66 -7.43
C MET A 217 13.41 -5.63 -7.66
N LYS A 218 12.71 -4.51 -7.42
CA LYS A 218 11.26 -4.40 -7.66
C LYS A 218 10.89 -4.71 -9.12
N SER A 219 11.74 -4.32 -10.06
CA SER A 219 11.58 -4.56 -11.50
C SER A 219 12.37 -5.74 -12.04
N PHE A 220 13.19 -6.40 -11.22
CA PHE A 220 14.04 -7.52 -11.65
C PHE A 220 13.25 -8.83 -11.72
N LYS A 221 12.40 -8.98 -12.75
CA LYS A 221 11.48 -10.11 -12.94
C LYS A 221 11.62 -10.73 -14.34
N GLY A 222 11.13 -11.96 -14.50
CA GLY A 222 10.97 -12.62 -15.80
C GLY A 222 12.08 -13.60 -16.20
N GLY A 223 12.96 -14.00 -15.28
CA GLY A 223 13.97 -15.03 -15.56
C GLY A 223 13.43 -16.45 -15.42
N ALA A 224 14.29 -17.43 -15.71
CA ALA A 224 13.94 -18.85 -15.67
C ALA A 224 14.31 -19.52 -14.33
N SER A 225 13.50 -20.49 -13.92
CA SER A 225 13.69 -21.34 -12.73
C SER A 225 14.77 -22.41 -12.96
N GLN A 226 16.04 -22.00 -13.07
CA GLN A 226 17.19 -22.89 -13.33
C GLN A 226 18.28 -22.75 -12.28
N PRO A 227 18.01 -23.05 -10.99
CA PRO A 227 18.94 -22.76 -9.90
C PRO A 227 20.33 -23.42 -10.09
N GLU A 228 20.41 -24.57 -10.77
CA GLU A 228 21.67 -25.22 -11.10
C GLU A 228 22.59 -24.33 -11.96
N ALA A 229 22.02 -23.60 -12.91
CA ALA A 229 22.77 -22.74 -13.83
C ALA A 229 23.33 -21.52 -13.09
N GLY A 230 22.51 -20.87 -12.27
CA GLY A 230 22.92 -19.74 -11.44
C GLY A 230 23.99 -20.10 -10.43
N ILE A 231 23.86 -21.26 -9.77
CA ILE A 231 24.87 -21.77 -8.82
C ILE A 231 26.21 -22.00 -9.53
N LEU A 232 26.22 -22.74 -10.64
CA LEU A 232 27.44 -23.02 -11.39
C LEU A 232 28.09 -21.75 -11.93
N LYS A 233 27.27 -20.79 -12.39
CA LYS A 233 27.74 -19.48 -12.86
C LYS A 233 28.38 -18.66 -11.73
N ALA A 234 27.76 -18.63 -10.56
CA ALA A 234 28.29 -17.96 -9.38
C ALA A 234 29.63 -18.58 -8.95
N ILE A 235 29.71 -19.90 -8.88
CA ILE A 235 30.96 -20.62 -8.58
C ILE A 235 32.04 -20.25 -9.59
N LYS A 236 31.74 -20.32 -10.89
CA LYS A 236 32.70 -20.01 -11.96
C LYS A 236 33.32 -18.62 -11.82
N LEU A 237 32.53 -17.62 -11.42
CA LEU A 237 32.97 -16.23 -11.36
C LEU A 237 33.63 -15.87 -10.02
N TYR A 238 33.15 -16.41 -8.90
CA TYR A 238 33.49 -15.89 -7.57
C TYR A 238 34.29 -16.85 -6.69
N LYS A 239 34.50 -18.12 -7.09
CA LYS A 239 35.24 -19.12 -6.29
C LYS A 239 36.65 -18.68 -5.89
N ASN A 240 37.30 -17.84 -6.69
CA ASN A 240 38.65 -17.34 -6.42
C ASN A 240 38.68 -16.04 -5.60
N THR A 241 37.53 -15.59 -5.08
CA THR A 241 37.47 -14.40 -4.23
C THR A 241 38.23 -14.64 -2.92
N LYS A 242 39.11 -13.71 -2.55
CA LYS A 242 39.81 -13.75 -1.26
C LYS A 242 38.85 -13.34 -0.14
N GLY A 243 38.47 -14.29 0.69
CA GLY A 243 37.57 -14.07 1.84
C GLY A 243 36.45 -15.10 1.90
N ARG A 244 35.57 -14.96 2.90
CA ARG A 244 34.41 -15.85 3.06
C ARG A 244 33.28 -15.44 2.13
N VAL A 245 32.87 -16.36 1.26
CA VAL A 245 31.78 -16.14 0.29
C VAL A 245 30.59 -17.03 0.62
N SER A 246 29.40 -16.43 0.66
CA SER A 246 28.13 -17.14 0.80
C SER A 246 27.23 -16.89 -0.43
N LEU A 247 26.64 -17.95 -0.97
CA LEU A 247 25.66 -17.92 -2.04
C LEU A 247 24.29 -18.32 -1.48
N TYR A 248 23.29 -17.45 -1.63
CA TYR A 248 21.90 -17.74 -1.27
C TYR A 248 21.08 -17.98 -2.53
N VAL A 249 20.46 -19.14 -2.61
CA VAL A 249 19.64 -19.56 -3.75
C VAL A 249 18.17 -19.53 -3.35
N PHE A 250 17.37 -18.73 -4.04
CA PHE A 250 15.94 -18.57 -3.77
C PHE A 250 15.14 -19.28 -4.86
N GLY A 251 14.11 -20.03 -4.46
CA GLY A 251 13.25 -20.74 -5.40
C GLY A 251 12.00 -21.33 -4.77
N ASP A 252 10.98 -21.57 -5.59
CA ASP A 252 9.71 -22.19 -5.21
C ASP A 252 9.45 -23.53 -5.93
N ASP A 253 10.27 -23.87 -6.93
CA ASP A 253 10.12 -25.06 -7.76
C ASP A 253 11.48 -25.59 -8.25
N TYR A 254 11.55 -26.88 -8.53
CA TYR A 254 12.66 -27.52 -9.22
C TYR A 254 12.20 -28.72 -10.05
N GLN A 255 12.49 -28.69 -11.35
CA GLN A 255 11.91 -29.63 -12.31
C GLN A 255 12.83 -30.78 -12.74
N ARG A 256 14.15 -30.67 -12.55
CA ARG A 256 15.08 -31.70 -13.04
C ARG A 256 14.95 -33.00 -12.24
N SER A 257 15.00 -34.13 -12.94
CA SER A 257 14.95 -35.47 -12.34
C SER A 257 16.29 -35.92 -11.75
N ASN A 258 17.41 -35.47 -12.31
CA ASN A 258 18.75 -36.02 -12.01
C ASN A 258 19.44 -35.28 -10.86
N LEU A 259 18.76 -35.20 -9.71
CA LEU A 259 19.18 -34.43 -8.53
C LEU A 259 20.61 -34.77 -8.09
N ASP A 260 20.90 -36.04 -7.84
CA ASP A 260 22.19 -36.47 -7.27
C ASP A 260 23.39 -36.12 -8.17
N GLN A 261 23.22 -36.30 -9.49
CA GLN A 261 24.24 -35.94 -10.46
C GLN A 261 24.53 -34.44 -10.43
N ILE A 262 23.48 -33.61 -10.43
CA ILE A 262 23.61 -32.14 -10.44
C ILE A 262 24.23 -31.66 -9.13
N VAL A 263 23.79 -32.20 -7.99
CA VAL A 263 24.38 -31.90 -6.67
C VAL A 263 25.87 -32.27 -6.65
N GLY A 264 26.25 -33.42 -7.23
CA GLY A 264 27.64 -33.84 -7.39
C GLY A 264 28.46 -32.86 -8.22
N GLN A 265 27.94 -32.45 -9.39
CA GLN A 265 28.57 -31.47 -10.28
C GLN A 265 28.79 -30.12 -9.59
N ILE A 266 27.79 -29.60 -8.88
CA ILE A 266 27.89 -28.35 -8.11
C ILE A 266 28.98 -28.46 -7.05
N THR A 267 28.97 -29.55 -6.29
CA THR A 267 29.94 -29.77 -5.20
C THR A 267 31.35 -29.84 -5.76
N GLN A 268 31.56 -30.60 -6.84
CA GLN A 268 32.86 -30.71 -7.51
C GLN A 268 33.33 -29.37 -8.06
N ALA A 269 32.45 -28.59 -8.70
CA ALA A 269 32.77 -27.26 -9.20
C ALA A 269 33.23 -26.32 -8.07
N ASN A 270 32.64 -26.47 -6.87
CA ASN A 270 32.94 -25.64 -5.70
C ASN A 270 34.15 -26.12 -4.87
N GLN A 271 34.80 -27.24 -5.21
CA GLN A 271 35.95 -27.76 -4.44
C GLN A 271 37.17 -26.84 -4.52
N GLY A 272 37.70 -26.42 -3.38
CA GLY A 272 38.96 -25.70 -3.26
C GLY A 272 40.17 -26.63 -3.42
N ALA A 273 41.37 -26.06 -3.34
CA ALA A 273 42.62 -26.80 -3.42
C ALA A 273 42.78 -27.88 -2.32
N ASN A 274 42.11 -27.69 -1.18
CA ASN A 274 42.08 -28.63 -0.06
C ASN A 274 40.94 -29.68 -0.17
N GLY A 275 40.24 -29.74 -1.31
CA GLY A 275 39.09 -30.62 -1.53
C GLY A 275 37.81 -30.19 -0.80
N GLN A 276 37.84 -29.12 0.00
CA GLN A 276 36.68 -28.61 0.70
C GLN A 276 35.94 -27.55 -0.13
N PRO A 277 34.61 -27.44 -0.03
CA PRO A 277 33.84 -26.38 -0.69
C PRO A 277 34.32 -24.98 -0.27
N VAL A 278 34.55 -24.10 -1.25
CA VAL A 278 35.05 -22.72 -1.01
C VAL A 278 33.90 -21.76 -0.71
N ILE A 279 32.82 -21.82 -1.49
CA ILE A 279 31.63 -20.99 -1.30
C ILE A 279 30.64 -21.75 -0.42
N ARG A 280 30.10 -21.11 0.62
CA ARG A 280 28.98 -21.67 1.38
C ARG A 280 27.69 -21.49 0.59
N ILE A 281 26.96 -22.57 0.31
CA ILE A 281 25.74 -22.50 -0.52
C ILE A 281 24.50 -22.74 0.35
N HIS A 282 23.68 -21.71 0.49
CA HIS A 282 22.46 -21.70 1.28
C HIS A 282 21.22 -21.73 0.38
N GLY A 283 20.15 -22.36 0.84
CA GLY A 283 18.87 -22.37 0.14
C GLY A 283 17.77 -21.65 0.91
N VAL A 284 16.96 -20.87 0.20
CA VAL A 284 15.76 -20.21 0.71
C VAL A 284 14.59 -20.68 -0.16
N GLY A 285 13.86 -21.68 0.33
CA GLY A 285 12.73 -22.27 -0.38
C GLY A 285 11.43 -21.55 -0.04
N PHE A 286 10.57 -21.33 -1.04
CA PHE A 286 9.25 -20.75 -0.83
C PHE A 286 8.16 -21.77 -1.16
N SER A 287 7.29 -22.04 -0.19
CA SER A 287 6.15 -22.93 -0.38
C SER A 287 4.92 -22.14 -0.85
N ARG A 288 4.25 -22.67 -1.88
CA ARG A 288 2.96 -22.21 -2.39
C ARG A 288 2.03 -23.40 -2.58
N SER A 289 0.72 -23.16 -2.52
CA SER A 289 -0.31 -24.21 -2.57
C SER A 289 -0.23 -25.12 -3.82
N ASN A 290 0.25 -24.59 -4.95
CA ASN A 290 0.31 -25.29 -6.25
C ASN A 290 1.75 -25.41 -6.81
N GLY A 291 2.78 -25.39 -5.97
CA GLY A 291 4.19 -25.42 -6.41
C GLY A 291 4.92 -26.69 -5.98
N ASN A 292 6.05 -27.00 -6.61
CA ASN A 292 6.89 -28.14 -6.25
C ASN A 292 8.00 -27.76 -5.26
N ALA A 293 7.62 -27.03 -4.21
CA ALA A 293 8.55 -26.51 -3.21
C ALA A 293 9.28 -27.65 -2.49
N GLN A 294 8.70 -28.85 -2.42
CA GLN A 294 9.31 -30.04 -1.84
C GLN A 294 10.53 -30.50 -2.65
N ARG A 295 10.44 -30.51 -3.98
CA ARG A 295 11.60 -30.86 -4.82
C ARG A 295 12.71 -29.83 -4.73
N PHE A 296 12.37 -28.55 -4.76
CA PHE A 296 13.35 -27.48 -4.55
C PHE A 296 14.02 -27.62 -3.17
N SER A 297 13.23 -27.90 -2.13
CA SER A 297 13.74 -28.10 -0.77
C SER A 297 14.69 -29.30 -0.69
N ALA A 298 14.32 -30.44 -1.27
CA ALA A 298 15.19 -31.63 -1.28
C ALA A 298 16.51 -31.37 -2.04
N PHE A 299 16.42 -30.71 -3.21
CA PHE A 299 17.59 -30.30 -3.99
C PHE A 299 18.51 -29.40 -3.16
N MET A 300 17.98 -28.30 -2.60
CA MET A 300 18.80 -27.33 -1.89
C MET A 300 19.30 -27.85 -0.54
N GLN A 301 18.58 -28.74 0.15
CA GLN A 301 19.12 -29.42 1.32
C GLN A 301 20.34 -30.28 0.98
N ALA A 302 20.29 -31.02 -0.13
CA ALA A 302 21.42 -31.83 -0.60
C ALA A 302 22.62 -30.96 -1.01
N VAL A 303 22.38 -29.87 -1.75
CA VAL A 303 23.41 -28.89 -2.13
C VAL A 303 24.04 -28.26 -0.88
N ALA A 304 23.22 -27.74 0.02
CA ALA A 304 23.67 -27.04 1.22
C ALA A 304 24.52 -27.95 2.12
N LYS A 305 24.06 -29.18 2.36
CA LYS A 305 24.78 -30.18 3.16
C LYS A 305 26.18 -30.47 2.60
N ARG A 306 26.32 -30.57 1.27
CA ARG A 306 27.61 -30.84 0.61
C ARG A 306 28.47 -29.59 0.41
N ASN A 307 27.92 -28.39 0.61
CA ASN A 307 28.61 -27.12 0.36
C ASN A 307 28.62 -26.21 1.60
N ARG A 308 28.65 -26.81 2.80
CA ARG A 308 28.83 -26.11 4.09
C ARG A 308 27.83 -24.97 4.32
N GLY A 309 26.61 -25.13 3.81
CA GLY A 309 25.52 -24.16 3.99
C GLY A 309 24.34 -24.76 4.73
N ALA A 310 23.22 -24.05 4.72
CA ALA A 310 21.98 -24.46 5.35
C ALA A 310 20.78 -24.11 4.47
N PHE A 311 19.64 -24.74 4.75
CA PHE A 311 18.39 -24.55 4.03
C PHE A 311 17.31 -24.00 4.96
N ILE A 312 16.58 -22.99 4.50
CA ILE A 312 15.45 -22.39 5.22
C ILE A 312 14.22 -22.47 4.32
N GLY A 313 13.12 -22.99 4.86
CA GLY A 313 11.80 -22.94 4.23
C GLY A 313 11.03 -21.71 4.67
N GLN A 314 10.37 -21.05 3.71
CA GLN A 314 9.45 -19.94 3.89
C GLN A 314 8.09 -20.31 3.32
N TYR A 315 7.03 -19.77 3.91
CA TYR A 315 5.67 -19.88 3.38
C TYR A 315 5.29 -18.54 2.73
N PHE A 316 4.65 -18.60 1.56
CA PHE A 316 4.07 -17.41 0.93
C PHE A 316 2.73 -17.02 1.54
#